data_AF-F0I7T8-F1
#
_entry.id   AF-F0I7T8-F1
#
_cell.length_a   1.000
_cell.length_b   1.000
_cell.length_c   1.000
_cell.angle_alpha   90.00
_cell.angle_beta   90.00
_cell.angle_gamma   90.00
#
_symmetry.space_group_name_H-M   'P 1'
#
loop_
_entity.id
_entity.type
_entity.pdbx_description
1 polymer ?
#
loop_
_entity_poly.entity_id
_entity_poly.type
_entity_poly.pdbx_seq_one_letter_code
_entity_poly.pdbx_strand_id
1 'polypeptide(L)'
;MNKIKLLFIISFILAFILGVVFMYIQNDNYSRPTNIDVFYRFMRKTDINQIDFEKAYALGLSDNKKEINKEYLNQQDAYREILFDYINRQIDFTEFDKEISNLEISQFFRLVKKPLKDISNREMYYSSLSHLDSSYLYIHNDIHIERLSEEEFQTLEDIESGKIVDEVEKEEFLKKTLVRVISYYGEGKDNFAVQYRVHGGGAIKSDILHSSLLFSIEYRKPKNAGTSDYYSDENTAKRESERQKYEELVPKYEHIFSEKLGVKVQIENSLYSNIRLT
;
A
#
# COMPACT_ATOMS: atom_id res chain seq x y z
N MET A 1 38.19 44.60 11.89
CA MET A 1 37.28 44.34 10.77
C MET A 1 36.31 45.51 10.65
N ASN A 2 36.22 46.19 9.49
CA ASN A 2 35.34 47.36 9.34
C ASN A 2 33.89 46.99 9.65
N LYS A 3 33.16 47.84 10.38
CA LYS A 3 31.75 47.64 10.74
C LYS A 3 30.88 47.27 9.53
N ILE A 4 31.21 47.82 8.35
CA ILE A 4 30.58 47.50 7.08
C ILE A 4 30.76 46.02 6.70
N LYS A 5 31.99 45.48 6.81
CA LYS A 5 32.26 44.05 6.52
C LYS A 5 31.54 43.12 7.48
N LEU A 6 31.42 43.50 8.75
CA LEU A 6 30.67 42.72 9.74
C LEU A 6 29.17 42.66 9.41
N LEU A 7 28.59 43.78 8.98
CA LEU A 7 27.19 43.86 8.54
C LEU A 7 26.92 42.95 7.32
N PHE A 8 27.82 42.94 6.34
CA PHE A 8 27.71 42.04 5.19
C PHE A 8 27.76 40.56 5.59
N ILE A 9 28.65 40.18 6.51
CA ILE A 9 28.76 38.80 6.99
C ILE A 9 27.49 38.38 7.72
N ILE A 10 26.95 39.23 8.59
CA ILE A 10 25.71 38.94 9.33
C ILE A 10 24.53 38.78 8.37
N SER A 11 24.36 39.68 7.40
CA SER A 11 23.28 39.57 6.40
C SER A 11 23.39 38.30 5.55
N PHE A 12 24.61 37.88 5.21
CA PHE A 12 24.83 36.64 4.45
C PHE A 12 24.47 35.40 5.26
N ILE A 13 24.86 35.35 6.54
CA ILE A 13 24.50 34.25 7.45
C ILE A 13 22.98 34.19 7.63
N LEU A 14 22.32 35.33 7.80
CA LEU A 14 20.86 35.39 7.96
C LEU A 14 20.13 34.88 6.71
N ALA A 15 20.58 35.29 5.52
CA ALA A 15 20.02 34.83 4.25
C ALA A 15 20.25 33.33 4.04
N PHE A 16 21.41 32.80 4.45
CA PHE A 16 21.70 31.38 4.39
C PHE A 16 20.81 30.57 5.33
N ILE A 17 20.64 31.00 6.58
CA ILE A 17 19.74 30.35 7.54
C ILE A 17 18.29 30.39 7.03
N LEU A 18 17.83 31.53 6.53
CA LEU A 18 16.49 31.65 5.91
C LEU A 18 16.35 30.73 4.69
N GLY A 19 17.39 30.60 3.87
CA GLY A 19 17.40 29.68 2.73
C GLY A 19 17.32 28.21 3.15
N VAL A 20 18.05 27.81 4.20
CA VAL A 20 18.00 26.45 4.75
C VAL A 20 16.65 26.17 5.40
N VAL A 21 16.10 27.11 6.17
CA VAL A 21 14.76 27.00 6.76
C VAL A 21 13.68 26.94 5.68
N PHE A 22 13.78 27.75 4.63
CA PHE A 22 12.85 27.72 3.51
C PHE A 22 12.96 26.41 2.71
N MET A 23 14.18 25.88 2.49
CA MET A 23 14.36 24.55 1.90
C MET A 23 13.79 23.45 2.79
N TYR A 24 13.96 23.53 4.12
CA TYR A 24 13.40 22.55 5.05
C TYR A 24 11.85 22.60 5.05
N ILE A 25 11.27 23.80 5.09
CA ILE A 25 9.82 24.03 4.97
C ILE A 25 9.29 23.58 3.60
N GLN A 26 10.06 23.74 2.51
CA GLN A 26 9.67 23.22 1.20
C GLN A 26 9.82 21.70 1.09
N ASN A 27 10.76 21.10 1.82
CA ASN A 27 10.94 19.65 1.86
C ASN A 27 9.84 18.97 2.68
N ASP A 28 9.39 19.61 3.77
CA ASP A 28 8.18 19.21 4.51
C ASP A 28 6.89 19.51 3.73
N ASN A 29 6.94 20.42 2.75
CA ASN A 29 5.90 20.61 1.74
C ASN A 29 6.04 19.69 0.51
N TYR A 30 6.69 18.53 0.67
CA TYR A 30 6.09 17.30 0.13
C TYR A 30 4.75 17.10 0.83
N SER A 31 3.80 17.97 0.51
CA SER A 31 2.39 17.71 0.65
C SER A 31 2.18 16.36 -0.01
N ARG A 32 2.03 15.32 0.81
CA ARG A 32 1.53 14.01 0.37
C ARG A 32 0.32 14.35 -0.47
N PRO A 33 0.23 13.93 -1.74
CA PRO A 33 -0.92 14.27 -2.53
C PRO A 33 -2.10 13.45 -1.98
N THR A 34 -2.70 13.89 -0.87
CA THR A 34 -4.09 13.57 -0.55
C THR A 34 -4.91 14.22 -1.64
N ASN A 35 -5.01 13.48 -2.74
CA ASN A 35 -5.65 13.90 -3.95
C ASN A 35 -6.87 13.00 -4.13
N ILE A 36 -8.00 13.51 -3.66
CA ILE A 36 -9.31 12.87 -3.75
C ILE A 36 -9.61 12.43 -5.19
N ASP A 37 -9.18 13.21 -6.20
CA ASP A 37 -9.36 12.84 -7.61
C ASP A 37 -8.54 11.59 -7.97
N VAL A 38 -7.30 11.48 -7.47
CA VAL A 38 -6.46 10.30 -7.68
C VAL A 38 -7.08 9.07 -7.01
N PHE A 39 -7.60 9.22 -5.78
CA PHE A 39 -8.34 8.16 -5.08
C PHE A 39 -9.52 7.68 -5.93
N TYR A 40 -10.45 8.57 -6.29
CA TYR A 40 -11.63 8.18 -7.06
C TYR A 40 -11.30 7.65 -8.47
N ARG A 41 -10.20 8.10 -9.07
CA ARG A 41 -9.76 7.61 -10.38
C ARG A 41 -9.35 6.13 -10.36
N PHE A 42 -8.78 5.64 -9.26
CA PHE A 42 -8.23 4.28 -9.19
C PHE A 42 -9.02 3.32 -8.32
N MET A 43 -9.85 3.84 -7.42
CA MET A 43 -10.78 3.02 -6.64
C MET A 43 -11.93 2.54 -7.52
N ARG A 44 -12.22 1.23 -7.53
CA ARG A 44 -13.37 0.74 -8.29
C ARG A 44 -14.65 1.16 -7.59
N LYS A 45 -15.73 1.27 -8.35
CA LYS A 45 -17.07 1.51 -7.81
C LYS A 45 -17.44 0.50 -6.70
N THR A 46 -17.07 -0.76 -6.85
CA THR A 46 -17.32 -1.80 -5.83
C THR A 46 -16.59 -1.53 -4.53
N ASP A 47 -15.42 -0.91 -4.57
CA ASP A 47 -14.59 -0.62 -3.40
C ASP A 47 -15.10 0.67 -2.71
N ILE A 48 -15.46 1.69 -3.50
CA ILE A 48 -16.14 2.91 -3.04
C ILE A 48 -17.46 2.57 -2.34
N ASN A 49 -18.23 1.62 -2.88
CA ASN A 49 -19.50 1.18 -2.29
C ASN A 49 -19.34 0.51 -0.91
N GLN A 50 -18.12 0.16 -0.49
CA GLN A 50 -17.86 -0.42 0.84
C GLN A 50 -17.59 0.62 1.91
N ILE A 51 -17.43 1.88 1.52
CA ILE A 51 -17.30 2.98 2.45
C ILE A 51 -18.67 3.25 3.06
N ASP A 52 -18.75 3.20 4.38
CA ASP A 52 -19.94 3.61 5.12
C ASP A 52 -19.99 5.14 5.21
N PHE A 53 -20.54 5.79 4.18
CA PHE A 53 -20.61 7.25 4.09
C PHE A 53 -21.41 7.91 5.22
N GLU A 54 -22.34 7.19 5.84
CA GLU A 54 -23.09 7.69 6.99
C GLU A 54 -22.17 7.78 8.23
N LYS A 55 -21.35 6.75 8.47
CA LYS A 55 -20.33 6.80 9.53
C LYS A 55 -19.22 7.79 9.23
N ALA A 56 -18.75 7.85 7.98
CA ALA A 56 -17.74 8.83 7.59
C ALA A 56 -18.23 10.26 7.86
N TYR A 57 -19.49 10.57 7.51
CA TYR A 57 -20.09 11.86 7.81
C TYR A 57 -20.21 12.12 9.33
N ALA A 58 -20.61 11.12 10.11
CA ALA A 58 -20.73 11.25 11.57
C ALA A 58 -19.38 11.54 12.26
N LEU A 59 -18.29 11.04 11.70
CA LEU A 59 -16.91 11.26 12.18
C LEU A 59 -16.26 12.53 11.57
N GLY A 60 -16.98 13.32 10.78
CA GLY A 60 -16.41 14.53 10.15
C GLY A 60 -15.46 14.25 8.96
N LEU A 61 -15.43 13.01 8.49
CA LEU A 61 -14.59 12.54 7.37
C LEU A 61 -15.28 12.70 6.01
N SER A 62 -16.40 13.42 6.00
CA SER A 62 -17.11 13.78 4.80
C SER A 62 -17.90 15.06 4.95
N ASP A 63 -18.02 15.80 3.85
CA ASP A 63 -18.89 16.97 3.76
C ASP A 63 -20.37 16.59 3.57
N ASN A 64 -20.65 15.36 3.10
CA ASN A 64 -22.01 14.82 2.97
C ASN A 64 -22.06 13.29 2.93
N LYS A 65 -23.24 12.71 3.05
CA LYS A 65 -23.44 11.24 3.12
C LYS A 65 -23.22 10.47 1.80
N LYS A 66 -22.40 10.98 0.86
CA LYS A 66 -22.15 10.37 -0.45
C LYS A 66 -20.69 10.41 -0.92
N GLU A 67 -19.85 11.21 -0.29
CA GLU A 67 -18.44 11.33 -0.66
C GLU A 67 -17.55 11.27 0.57
N ILE A 68 -16.23 11.26 0.40
CA ILE A 68 -15.24 11.44 1.47
C ILE A 68 -14.55 12.79 1.27
N ASN A 69 -14.08 13.41 2.35
CA ASN A 69 -13.29 14.63 2.28
C ASN A 69 -11.77 14.33 2.35
N LYS A 70 -10.95 15.39 2.38
CA LYS A 70 -9.50 15.25 2.43
C LYS A 70 -9.03 14.61 3.75
N GLU A 71 -9.75 14.89 4.83
CA GLU A 71 -9.43 14.39 6.15
C GLU A 71 -9.53 12.87 6.21
N TYR A 72 -10.52 12.27 5.56
CA TYR A 72 -10.61 10.82 5.39
C TYR A 72 -9.32 10.20 4.83
N LEU A 73 -8.71 10.83 3.82
CA LEU A 73 -7.48 10.33 3.22
C LEU A 73 -6.27 10.56 4.14
N ASN A 74 -6.21 11.68 4.87
CA ASN A 74 -5.16 11.92 5.87
C ASN A 74 -5.20 10.83 6.97
N GLN A 75 -6.38 10.54 7.50
CA GLN A 75 -6.59 9.52 8.52
C GLN A 75 -6.29 8.10 7.99
N GLN A 76 -6.65 7.80 6.74
CA GLN A 76 -6.21 6.57 6.07
C GLN A 76 -4.68 6.47 5.99
N ASP A 77 -4.00 7.56 5.63
CA ASP A 77 -2.55 7.59 5.53
C ASP A 77 -1.89 7.40 6.89
N ALA A 78 -2.36 8.08 7.94
CA ALA A 78 -1.89 7.93 9.31
C ALA A 78 -2.02 6.48 9.80
N TYR A 79 -3.19 5.86 9.59
CA TYR A 79 -3.39 4.45 9.93
C TYR A 79 -2.42 3.54 9.16
N ARG A 80 -2.19 3.84 7.88
CA ARG A 80 -1.30 3.06 7.02
C ARG A 80 0.16 3.11 7.50
N GLU A 81 0.62 4.26 8.00
CA GLU A 81 1.96 4.38 8.57
C GLU A 81 2.12 3.48 9.80
N ILE A 82 1.17 3.51 10.73
CA ILE A 82 1.17 2.62 11.91
C ILE A 82 1.22 1.15 11.47
N LEU A 83 0.43 0.79 10.45
CA LEU A 83 0.41 -0.56 9.89
C LEU A 83 1.75 -0.98 9.29
N PHE A 84 2.39 -0.12 8.50
CA PHE A 84 3.69 -0.43 7.90
C PHE A 84 4.79 -0.57 8.95
N ASP A 85 4.84 0.35 9.91
CA ASP A 85 5.81 0.30 11.01
C ASP A 85 5.65 -1.00 11.80
N TYR A 86 4.41 -1.37 12.14
CA TYR A 86 4.14 -2.64 12.80
C TYR A 86 4.63 -3.83 11.97
N ILE A 87 4.28 -3.89 10.68
CA ILE A 87 4.67 -5.02 9.81
C ILE A 87 6.19 -5.13 9.69
N ASN A 88 6.89 -4.03 9.47
CA ASN A 88 8.36 -4.03 9.35
C ASN A 88 9.04 -4.43 10.68
N ARG A 89 8.42 -4.14 11.84
CA ARG A 89 8.91 -4.63 13.13
C ARG A 89 8.72 -6.14 13.33
N GLN A 90 7.62 -6.70 12.81
CA GLN A 90 7.31 -8.13 13.00
C GLN A 90 7.94 -9.03 11.94
N ILE A 91 8.06 -8.55 10.70
CA ILE A 91 8.47 -9.33 9.54
C ILE A 91 9.85 -8.88 9.05
N ASP A 92 10.81 -9.80 9.10
CA ASP A 92 12.04 -9.69 8.33
C ASP A 92 11.79 -10.28 6.93
N PHE A 93 11.80 -9.40 5.92
CA PHE A 93 11.57 -9.78 4.53
C PHE A 93 12.81 -10.34 3.82
N THR A 94 13.98 -10.35 4.47
CA THR A 94 15.26 -10.72 3.84
C THR A 94 15.23 -12.11 3.20
N GLU A 95 14.70 -13.12 3.90
CA GLU A 95 14.63 -14.49 3.37
C GLU A 95 13.65 -14.58 2.18
N PHE A 96 12.47 -13.96 2.32
CA PHE A 96 11.47 -13.90 1.26
C PHE A 96 12.04 -13.25 -0.01
N ASP A 97 12.57 -12.04 0.13
CA ASP A 97 13.13 -11.27 -0.99
C ASP A 97 14.30 -12.03 -1.66
N LYS A 98 15.13 -12.73 -0.87
CA LYS A 98 16.20 -13.58 -1.38
C LYS A 98 15.65 -14.76 -2.19
N GLU A 99 14.69 -15.51 -1.66
CA GLU A 99 14.09 -16.65 -2.37
C GLU A 99 13.37 -16.21 -3.65
N ILE A 100 12.67 -15.07 -3.63
CA ILE A 100 12.09 -14.47 -4.84
C ILE A 100 13.18 -14.10 -5.85
N SER A 101 14.26 -13.43 -5.42
CA SER A 101 15.35 -13.02 -6.31
C SER A 101 16.06 -14.19 -7.03
N ASN A 102 16.08 -15.37 -6.40
CA ASN A 102 16.70 -16.58 -6.93
C ASN A 102 15.87 -17.26 -8.02
N LEU A 103 14.61 -16.87 -8.20
CA LEU A 103 13.78 -17.34 -9.31
C LEU A 103 14.29 -16.71 -10.61
N GLU A 104 14.33 -17.46 -11.71
CA GLU A 104 14.76 -16.90 -13.00
C GLU A 104 13.76 -15.86 -13.55
N ILE A 105 12.52 -15.94 -13.08
CA ILE A 105 11.45 -14.98 -13.38
C ILE A 105 11.51 -13.73 -12.50
N SER A 106 12.46 -13.63 -11.56
CA SER A 106 12.54 -12.52 -10.60
C SER A 106 12.69 -11.14 -11.25
N GLN A 107 13.38 -11.08 -12.39
CA GLN A 107 13.54 -9.88 -13.22
C GLN A 107 12.22 -9.26 -13.71
N PHE A 108 11.13 -10.02 -13.66
CA PHE A 108 9.78 -9.57 -14.00
C PHE A 108 8.99 -9.10 -12.79
N PHE A 109 9.41 -9.46 -11.57
CA PHE A 109 8.84 -8.91 -10.34
C PHE A 109 9.41 -7.54 -10.06
N ARG A 110 8.55 -6.55 -9.78
CA ARG A 110 8.98 -5.19 -9.48
C ARG A 110 8.05 -4.52 -8.51
N LEU A 111 8.59 -3.84 -7.50
CA LEU A 111 7.86 -2.83 -6.76
C LEU A 111 7.99 -1.47 -7.46
N VAL A 112 6.90 -0.98 -8.05
CA VAL A 112 6.91 0.30 -8.78
C VAL A 112 6.46 1.42 -7.84
N LYS A 113 7.41 2.20 -7.32
CA LYS A 113 7.12 3.44 -6.58
C LYS A 113 7.20 4.65 -7.52
N LYS A 114 6.11 5.40 -7.63
CA LYS A 114 6.00 6.62 -8.44
C LYS A 114 5.25 7.73 -7.69
N PRO A 115 5.50 9.01 -7.99
CA PRO A 115 4.65 10.09 -7.52
C PRO A 115 3.17 9.82 -7.87
N LEU A 116 2.23 10.11 -6.97
CA LEU A 116 0.80 9.82 -7.18
C LEU A 116 0.19 10.54 -8.41
N LYS A 117 0.80 11.63 -8.86
CA LYS A 117 0.43 12.32 -10.11
C LYS A 117 0.76 11.51 -11.38
N ASP A 118 1.74 10.60 -11.30
CA ASP A 118 2.34 9.88 -12.44
C ASP A 118 1.97 8.38 -12.48
N ILE A 119 1.08 7.95 -11.60
CA ILE A 119 0.54 6.58 -11.60
C ILE A 119 -0.53 6.43 -12.68
N SER A 120 -0.63 5.25 -13.27
CA SER A 120 -1.52 4.96 -14.41
C SER A 120 -2.54 3.86 -14.15
N ASN A 121 -2.45 3.17 -13.02
CA ASN A 121 -3.36 2.10 -12.63
C ASN A 121 -3.41 1.97 -11.10
N ARG A 122 -4.29 1.07 -10.63
CA ARG A 122 -4.56 0.85 -9.21
C ARG A 122 -3.40 0.14 -8.52
N GLU A 123 -2.71 -0.78 -9.19
CA GLU A 123 -1.55 -1.47 -8.63
C GLU A 123 -0.43 -0.48 -8.30
N MET A 124 -0.18 0.48 -9.21
CA MET A 124 0.77 1.57 -8.96
C MET A 124 0.32 2.47 -7.81
N TYR A 125 -0.98 2.65 -7.58
CA TYR A 125 -1.48 3.45 -6.47
C TYR A 125 -1.04 2.84 -5.14
N TYR A 126 -1.36 1.57 -4.88
CA TYR A 126 -0.96 0.92 -3.62
C TYR A 126 0.54 0.71 -3.51
N SER A 127 1.23 0.35 -4.59
CA SER A 127 2.68 0.17 -4.55
C SER A 127 3.40 1.49 -4.25
N SER A 128 2.90 2.62 -4.75
CA SER A 128 3.40 3.96 -4.43
C SER A 128 3.13 4.39 -3.00
N LEU A 129 2.06 3.88 -2.38
CA LEU A 129 1.74 4.12 -0.97
C LEU A 129 2.52 3.18 -0.02
N SER A 130 3.24 2.18 -0.53
CA SER A 130 3.92 1.17 0.30
C SER A 130 5.18 1.71 0.97
N HIS A 131 5.27 1.49 2.29
CA HIS A 131 6.49 1.71 3.09
C HIS A 131 7.05 0.42 3.69
N LEU A 132 6.68 -0.74 3.15
CA LEU A 132 7.29 -2.01 3.54
C LEU A 132 8.77 -2.07 3.18
N ASP A 133 9.55 -2.79 3.99
CA ASP A 133 10.98 -3.03 3.76
C ASP A 133 11.26 -4.10 2.69
N SER A 134 10.21 -4.77 2.16
CA SER A 134 10.35 -5.69 1.04
C SER A 134 10.57 -4.96 -0.29
N SER A 135 11.43 -5.54 -1.12
CA SER A 135 11.72 -5.11 -2.49
C SER A 135 10.62 -5.49 -3.49
N TYR A 136 9.69 -6.37 -3.09
CA TYR A 136 8.72 -7.00 -3.98
C TYR A 136 7.27 -6.80 -3.54
N LEU A 137 7.00 -6.73 -2.23
CA LEU A 137 5.65 -6.70 -1.69
C LEU A 137 5.12 -5.28 -1.42
N TYR A 138 3.81 -5.12 -1.56
CA TYR A 138 3.03 -3.99 -1.06
C TYR A 138 1.72 -4.48 -0.46
N ILE A 139 1.08 -3.69 0.40
CA ILE A 139 -0.26 -3.97 0.93
C ILE A 139 -1.30 -3.52 -0.09
N HIS A 140 -2.23 -4.41 -0.43
CA HIS A 140 -3.32 -4.12 -1.38
C HIS A 140 -4.69 -3.99 -0.69
N ASN A 141 -4.76 -4.05 0.65
CA ASN A 141 -5.99 -3.77 1.37
C ASN A 141 -6.44 -2.31 1.18
N ASP A 142 -7.76 -2.16 1.05
CA ASP A 142 -8.43 -0.89 1.30
C ASP A 142 -8.52 -0.67 2.82
N ILE A 143 -8.35 0.58 3.28
CA ILE A 143 -8.38 0.93 4.70
C ILE A 143 -9.66 1.71 4.99
N HIS A 144 -10.62 1.11 5.67
CA HIS A 144 -11.91 1.71 5.98
C HIS A 144 -11.89 2.37 7.37
N ILE A 145 -11.32 3.56 7.45
CA ILE A 145 -11.13 4.28 8.73
C ILE A 145 -12.45 4.72 9.37
N GLU A 146 -13.54 4.81 8.60
CA GLU A 146 -14.89 5.10 9.11
C GLU A 146 -15.47 3.98 9.98
N ARG A 147 -14.78 2.84 10.04
CA ARG A 147 -15.14 1.70 10.89
C ARG A 147 -14.50 1.74 12.26
N LEU A 148 -13.68 2.73 12.55
CA LEU A 148 -13.26 3.01 13.91
C LEU A 148 -14.46 3.52 14.71
N SER A 149 -14.52 3.18 16.01
CA SER A 149 -15.38 3.89 16.94
C SER A 149 -14.85 5.30 17.18
N GLU A 150 -15.68 6.18 17.77
CA GLU A 150 -15.28 7.56 18.08
C GLU A 150 -14.04 7.61 18.99
N GLU A 151 -13.96 6.72 20.00
CA GLU A 151 -12.79 6.61 20.89
C GLU A 151 -11.52 6.18 20.13
N GLU A 152 -11.65 5.21 19.22
CA GLU A 152 -10.52 4.72 18.42
C GLU A 152 -10.10 5.75 17.36
N PHE A 153 -11.05 6.52 16.82
CA PHE A 153 -10.76 7.62 15.92
C PHE A 153 -9.99 8.72 16.64
N GLN A 154 -10.41 9.12 17.85
CA GLN A 154 -9.67 10.06 18.68
C GLN A 154 -8.26 9.54 19.02
N THR A 155 -8.12 8.22 19.24
CA THR A 155 -6.81 7.58 19.45
C THR A 155 -5.91 7.75 18.22
N LEU A 156 -6.45 7.59 17.02
CA LEU A 156 -5.71 7.80 15.77
C LEU A 156 -5.26 9.27 15.62
N GLU A 157 -6.13 10.24 15.91
CA GLU A 157 -5.77 11.67 15.93
C GLU A 157 -4.68 11.98 16.96
N ASP A 158 -4.74 11.36 18.13
CA ASP A 158 -3.71 11.49 19.17
C ASP A 158 -2.35 10.91 18.72
N ILE A 159 -2.36 9.82 17.95
CA ILE A 159 -1.14 9.26 17.34
C ILE A 159 -0.60 10.20 16.25
N GLU A 160 -1.44 10.65 15.32
CA GLU A 160 -1.05 11.52 14.21
C GLU A 160 -0.48 12.87 14.70
N SER A 161 -1.10 13.45 15.73
CA SER A 161 -0.64 14.70 16.35
C SER A 161 0.62 14.54 17.21
N GLY A 162 1.11 13.30 17.40
CA GLY A 162 2.29 13.01 18.21
C GLY A 162 2.06 13.07 19.72
N LYS A 163 0.79 13.08 20.18
CA LYS A 163 0.46 12.94 21.60
C LYS A 163 0.71 11.51 22.08
N ILE A 164 0.40 10.51 21.25
CA ILE A 164 0.76 9.11 21.47
C ILE A 164 1.99 8.80 20.62
N VAL A 165 3.15 8.68 21.28
CA VAL A 165 4.42 8.30 20.64
C VAL A 165 4.86 6.88 21.02
N ASP A 166 4.19 6.26 21.99
CA ASP A 166 4.56 4.94 22.49
C ASP A 166 4.23 3.84 21.48
N GLU A 167 5.22 3.01 21.17
CA GLU A 167 5.11 1.96 20.15
C GLU A 167 4.24 0.77 20.58
N VAL A 168 4.11 0.53 21.89
CA VAL A 168 3.25 -0.52 22.43
C VAL A 168 1.80 -0.10 22.31
N GLU A 169 1.48 1.14 22.67
CA GLU A 169 0.13 1.70 22.56
C GLU A 169 -0.36 1.74 21.10
N LYS A 170 0.49 2.17 20.17
CA LYS A 170 0.20 2.11 18.72
C LYS A 170 -0.06 0.68 18.24
N GLU A 171 0.73 -0.29 18.70
CA GLU A 171 0.58 -1.70 18.35
C GLU A 171 -0.72 -2.30 18.90
N GLU A 172 -1.09 -1.98 20.14
CA GLU A 172 -2.36 -2.40 20.75
C GLU A 172 -3.56 -1.82 20.00
N PHE A 173 -3.51 -0.52 19.67
CA PHE A 173 -4.50 0.14 18.82
C PHE A 173 -4.65 -0.58 17.47
N LEU A 174 -3.54 -0.87 16.79
CA LEU A 174 -3.56 -1.56 15.50
C LEU A 174 -4.15 -2.96 15.64
N LYS A 175 -3.67 -3.78 16.58
CA LYS A 175 -4.15 -5.16 16.80
C LYS A 175 -5.65 -5.21 17.09
N LYS A 176 -6.17 -4.23 17.83
CA LYS A 176 -7.60 -4.11 18.15
C LYS A 176 -8.46 -3.77 16.93
N THR A 177 -7.93 -2.98 16.00
CA THR A 177 -8.71 -2.37 14.91
C THR A 177 -8.51 -3.00 13.54
N LEU A 178 -7.34 -3.62 13.30
CA LEU A 178 -6.86 -4.04 11.98
C LEU A 178 -7.88 -4.81 11.17
N VAL A 179 -8.36 -5.93 11.70
CA VAL A 179 -9.31 -6.81 11.00
C VAL A 179 -10.56 -6.07 10.56
N ARG A 180 -11.08 -5.16 11.40
CA ARG A 180 -12.30 -4.41 11.09
C ARG A 180 -12.05 -3.37 10.00
N VAL A 181 -10.92 -2.66 10.07
CA VAL A 181 -10.55 -1.59 9.14
C VAL A 181 -10.20 -2.12 7.75
N ILE A 182 -9.54 -3.29 7.64
CA ILE A 182 -9.15 -3.85 6.34
C ILE A 182 -10.21 -4.76 5.71
N SER A 183 -11.31 -5.02 6.42
CA SER A 183 -12.28 -6.03 5.97
C SER A 183 -13.14 -5.56 4.80
N TYR A 184 -13.54 -6.47 3.93
CA TYR A 184 -14.54 -6.17 2.90
C TYR A 184 -15.97 -6.43 3.42
N TYR A 185 -16.92 -5.53 3.13
CA TYR A 185 -18.35 -5.82 3.35
C TYR A 185 -18.86 -6.66 2.19
N GLY A 186 -18.99 -7.97 2.38
CA GLY A 186 -19.67 -8.85 1.44
C GLY A 186 -20.92 -9.48 2.05
N GLU A 187 -22.03 -9.43 1.34
CA GLU A 187 -23.22 -10.23 1.65
C GLU A 187 -23.00 -11.67 1.15
N GLY A 188 -22.76 -12.62 2.06
CA GLY A 188 -22.59 -14.03 1.69
C GLY A 188 -22.22 -14.92 2.89
N LYS A 189 -22.64 -16.19 2.84
CA LYS A 189 -22.43 -17.17 3.93
C LYS A 189 -20.97 -17.59 4.14
N ASP A 190 -20.09 -17.23 3.21
CA ASP A 190 -18.66 -17.46 3.29
C ASP A 190 -17.94 -16.10 3.18
N ASN A 191 -17.19 -15.73 4.21
CA ASN A 191 -16.52 -14.44 4.39
C ASN A 191 -15.35 -14.22 3.39
N PHE A 192 -15.59 -14.28 2.08
CA PHE A 192 -14.55 -14.12 1.05
C PHE A 192 -14.87 -13.01 0.06
N ALA A 193 -13.90 -12.13 -0.18
CA ALA A 193 -13.94 -11.11 -1.21
C ALA A 193 -13.47 -11.77 -2.48
N VAL A 194 -14.33 -11.73 -3.49
CA VAL A 194 -13.96 -12.19 -4.82
C VAL A 194 -13.29 -11.03 -5.55
N GLN A 195 -11.96 -11.09 -5.67
CA GLN A 195 -11.26 -10.15 -6.53
C GLN A 195 -11.34 -10.67 -7.98
N TYR A 196 -12.23 -10.10 -8.79
CA TYR A 196 -12.24 -10.37 -10.22
C TYR A 196 -11.10 -9.63 -10.89
N ARG A 197 -10.07 -10.37 -11.32
CA ARG A 197 -9.08 -9.84 -12.26
C ARG A 197 -9.55 -10.12 -13.67
N VAL A 198 -10.31 -9.19 -14.24
CA VAL A 198 -10.60 -9.21 -15.68
C VAL A 198 -9.35 -8.71 -16.38
N HIS A 199 -8.81 -9.40 -17.39
CA HIS A 199 -8.15 -8.87 -18.60
C HIS A 199 -7.81 -10.07 -19.51
N GLY A 200 -8.35 -10.11 -20.74
CA GLY A 200 -7.93 -11.07 -21.77
C GLY A 200 -8.56 -12.47 -21.77
N GLY A 201 -9.85 -12.62 -21.44
CA GLY A 201 -10.61 -13.85 -21.74
C GLY A 201 -10.96 -14.77 -20.55
N GLY A 202 -10.54 -14.43 -19.33
CA GLY A 202 -11.00 -15.12 -18.12
C GLY A 202 -10.76 -14.29 -16.88
N ALA A 203 -11.72 -14.25 -15.96
CA ALA A 203 -11.51 -13.69 -14.63
C ALA A 203 -10.83 -14.75 -13.76
N ILE A 204 -9.63 -14.45 -13.23
CA ILE A 204 -9.08 -15.26 -12.15
C ILE A 204 -9.86 -14.88 -10.89
N LYS A 205 -10.58 -15.85 -10.34
CA LYS A 205 -11.29 -15.73 -9.07
C LYS A 205 -10.29 -16.10 -7.97
N SER A 206 -9.82 -15.13 -7.19
CA SER A 206 -9.20 -15.41 -5.90
C SER A 206 -10.25 -15.27 -4.81
N ASP A 207 -10.46 -16.33 -4.04
CA ASP A 207 -11.29 -16.29 -2.83
C ASP A 207 -10.39 -15.78 -1.69
N ILE A 208 -10.39 -14.47 -1.48
CA ILE A 208 -9.59 -13.80 -0.44
C ILE A 208 -10.45 -13.73 0.80
N LEU A 209 -10.00 -14.26 1.94
CA LEU A 209 -10.81 -14.17 3.16
C LEU A 209 -10.92 -12.69 3.55
N HIS A 210 -12.16 -12.20 3.74
CA HIS A 210 -12.52 -10.78 3.94
C HIS A 210 -11.67 -10.06 4.97
N SER A 211 -11.14 -10.77 5.98
CA SER A 211 -10.37 -10.21 7.09
C SER A 211 -8.86 -10.44 6.99
N SER A 212 -8.34 -10.79 5.81
CA SER A 212 -6.90 -11.06 5.65
C SER A 212 -6.13 -9.81 5.28
N LEU A 213 -4.91 -9.72 5.79
CA LEU A 213 -3.91 -8.79 5.27
C LEU A 213 -3.40 -9.33 3.93
N LEU A 214 -3.57 -8.55 2.88
CA LEU A 214 -3.27 -8.90 1.51
C LEU A 214 -1.99 -8.20 1.06
N PHE A 215 -0.91 -8.97 0.98
CA PHE A 215 0.29 -8.55 0.26
C PHE A 215 0.13 -8.84 -1.22
N SER A 216 0.70 -7.97 -2.06
CA SER A 216 0.74 -8.14 -3.51
C SER A 216 2.16 -8.03 -4.02
N ILE A 217 2.50 -8.86 -5.00
CA ILE A 217 3.70 -8.73 -5.83
C ILE A 217 3.27 -8.39 -7.27
N GLU A 218 3.94 -7.42 -7.89
CA GLU A 218 3.63 -7.03 -9.27
C GLU A 218 4.56 -7.74 -10.27
N TYR A 219 3.99 -8.31 -11.35
CA TYR A 219 4.72 -9.00 -12.42
C TYR A 219 4.58 -8.34 -13.78
N ARG A 220 5.65 -7.77 -14.32
CA ARG A 220 5.63 -7.09 -15.61
C ARG A 220 6.50 -7.76 -16.64
N LYS A 221 5.91 -7.96 -17.82
CA LYS A 221 6.66 -8.25 -19.05
C LYS A 221 7.71 -7.15 -19.29
N PRO A 222 8.94 -7.47 -19.72
CA PRO A 222 9.94 -6.48 -20.09
C PRO A 222 9.46 -5.63 -21.27
N LYS A 223 9.75 -4.33 -21.22
CA LYS A 223 9.41 -3.37 -22.30
C LYS A 223 10.03 -3.76 -23.66
N ASN A 224 11.15 -4.48 -23.66
CA ASN A 224 11.92 -4.82 -24.87
C ASN A 224 11.76 -6.28 -25.31
N ALA A 225 10.92 -7.08 -24.64
CA ALA A 225 10.72 -8.46 -25.03
C ALA A 225 9.77 -8.53 -26.23
N GLY A 226 10.31 -8.87 -27.40
CA GLY A 226 9.53 -9.16 -28.61
C GLY A 226 8.39 -10.14 -28.27
N THR A 227 7.19 -9.87 -28.79
CA THR A 227 6.00 -10.65 -28.45
C THR A 227 6.17 -12.13 -28.84
N SER A 228 6.79 -12.43 -29.98
CA SER A 228 7.08 -13.82 -30.41
C SER A 228 8.03 -14.54 -29.46
N ASP A 229 9.13 -13.89 -29.09
CA ASP A 229 10.21 -14.54 -28.33
C ASP A 229 9.80 -14.74 -26.87
N TYR A 230 9.03 -13.79 -26.32
CA TYR A 230 8.47 -13.93 -24.97
C TYR A 230 7.45 -15.07 -24.88
N TYR A 231 6.66 -15.32 -25.92
CA TYR A 231 5.60 -16.34 -25.93
C TYR A 231 5.98 -17.63 -26.66
N SER A 232 7.26 -17.85 -27.01
CA SER A 232 7.67 -19.15 -27.58
C SER A 232 7.36 -20.30 -26.60
N ASP A 233 7.04 -21.48 -27.13
CA ASP A 233 6.62 -22.63 -26.30
C ASP A 233 7.69 -23.02 -25.28
N GLU A 234 8.97 -22.97 -25.67
CA GLU A 234 10.12 -23.26 -24.80
C GLU A 234 10.24 -22.24 -23.65
N ASN A 235 10.10 -20.94 -23.93
CA ASN A 235 10.10 -19.89 -22.91
C ASN A 235 8.83 -19.93 -22.05
N THR A 236 7.72 -20.44 -22.57
CA THR A 236 6.47 -20.60 -21.84
C THR A 236 6.55 -21.75 -20.84
N ALA A 237 7.02 -22.93 -21.25
CA ALA A 237 7.21 -24.06 -20.34
C ALA A 237 8.20 -23.73 -19.22
N LYS A 238 9.30 -23.02 -19.56
CA LYS A 238 10.28 -22.55 -18.57
C LYS A 238 9.66 -21.57 -17.56
N ARG A 239 8.92 -20.57 -18.02
CA ARG A 239 8.23 -19.61 -17.13
C ARG A 239 7.15 -20.26 -16.28
N GLU A 240 6.43 -21.24 -16.82
CA GLU A 240 5.44 -22.02 -16.09
C GLU A 240 6.08 -22.83 -14.95
N SER A 241 7.21 -23.48 -15.22
CA SER A 241 7.97 -24.19 -14.19
C SER A 241 8.49 -23.25 -13.10
N GLU A 242 9.04 -22.09 -13.48
CA GLU A 242 9.49 -21.08 -12.52
C GLU A 242 8.31 -20.44 -11.75
N ARG A 243 7.14 -20.32 -12.37
CA ARG A 243 5.92 -19.89 -11.70
C ARG A 243 5.49 -20.89 -10.64
N GLN A 244 5.53 -22.19 -10.94
CA GLN A 244 5.22 -23.23 -9.96
C GLN A 244 6.13 -23.13 -8.74
N LYS A 245 7.43 -22.85 -8.93
CA LYS A 245 8.35 -22.58 -7.81
C LYS A 245 7.88 -21.38 -6.97
N TYR A 246 7.47 -20.28 -7.59
CA TYR A 246 6.87 -19.15 -6.87
C TYR A 246 5.60 -19.57 -6.10
N GLU A 247 4.70 -20.30 -6.75
CA GLU A 247 3.44 -20.77 -6.14
C GLU A 247 3.69 -21.74 -4.96
N GLU A 248 4.78 -22.50 -4.97
CA GLU A 248 5.23 -23.34 -3.86
C GLU A 248 5.81 -22.53 -2.69
N LEU A 249 6.47 -21.39 -2.98
CA LEU A 249 7.02 -20.49 -1.96
C LEU A 249 5.92 -19.70 -1.22
N VAL A 250 4.86 -19.31 -1.91
CA VAL A 250 3.81 -18.43 -1.35
C VAL A 250 3.19 -18.99 -0.06
N PRO A 251 2.70 -20.25 0.02
CA PRO A 251 2.10 -20.79 1.24
C PRO A 251 3.05 -20.82 2.44
N LYS A 252 4.36 -21.04 2.21
CA LYS A 252 5.39 -20.99 3.27
C LYS A 252 5.39 -19.62 3.93
N TYR A 253 5.44 -18.55 3.13
CA TYR A 253 5.50 -17.18 3.67
C TYR A 253 4.17 -16.63 4.14
N GLU A 254 3.05 -17.00 3.52
CA GLU A 254 1.72 -16.71 4.07
C GLU A 254 1.59 -17.27 5.50
N HIS A 255 2.03 -18.50 5.73
CA HIS A 255 2.02 -19.10 7.06
C HIS A 255 2.93 -18.36 8.04
N ILE A 256 4.21 -18.14 7.69
CA ILE A 256 5.17 -17.43 8.55
C ILE A 256 4.69 -16.02 8.89
N PHE A 257 4.19 -15.27 7.90
CA PHE A 257 3.71 -13.91 8.12
C PHE A 257 2.45 -13.89 8.96
N SER A 258 1.54 -14.85 8.76
CA SER A 258 0.33 -14.98 9.57
C SER A 258 0.64 -15.23 11.04
N GLU A 259 1.58 -16.13 11.33
CA GLU A 259 2.00 -16.42 12.70
C GLU A 259 2.59 -15.20 13.39
N LYS A 260 3.45 -14.46 12.70
CA LYS A 260 4.12 -13.27 13.24
C LYS A 260 3.17 -12.09 13.44
N LEU A 261 2.22 -11.88 12.54
CA LEU A 261 1.28 -10.75 12.60
C LEU A 261 0.02 -11.05 13.42
N GLY A 262 -0.24 -12.32 13.75
CA GLY A 262 -1.45 -12.73 14.50
C GLY A 262 -2.76 -12.53 13.71
N VAL A 263 -2.67 -12.25 12.42
CA VAL A 263 -3.79 -12.11 11.48
C VAL A 263 -3.50 -12.96 10.26
N LYS A 264 -4.53 -13.50 9.61
CA LYS A 264 -4.34 -14.25 8.37
C LYS A 264 -3.73 -13.34 7.31
N VAL A 265 -2.67 -13.81 6.68
CA VAL A 265 -1.98 -13.16 5.57
C VAL A 265 -2.24 -13.95 4.29
N GLN A 266 -2.43 -13.23 3.19
CA GLN A 266 -2.44 -13.78 1.85
C GLN A 266 -1.49 -12.99 0.96
N ILE A 267 -0.72 -13.67 0.11
CA ILE A 267 0.20 -13.08 -0.85
C ILE A 267 -0.35 -13.35 -2.23
N GLU A 268 -0.82 -12.31 -2.89
CA GLU A 268 -1.33 -12.39 -4.25
C GLU A 268 -0.35 -11.84 -5.27
N ASN A 269 -0.53 -12.26 -6.52
CA ASN A 269 0.39 -11.88 -7.58
C ASN A 269 -0.32 -11.05 -8.64
N SER A 270 -0.26 -9.73 -8.56
CA SER A 270 -1.21 -8.79 -9.18
C SER A 270 -1.31 -8.82 -10.71
N LEU A 271 -0.43 -9.53 -11.44
CA LEU A 271 -0.38 -9.49 -12.92
C LEU A 271 -0.34 -10.82 -13.68
N TYR A 272 -0.44 -11.99 -13.03
CA TYR A 272 -0.34 -13.28 -13.77
C TYR A 272 -1.58 -13.70 -14.58
N SER A 273 -2.57 -12.83 -14.77
CA SER A 273 -3.69 -13.15 -15.69
C SER A 273 -3.34 -13.03 -17.18
N ASN A 274 -2.14 -12.56 -17.54
CA ASN A 274 -1.72 -12.38 -18.95
C ASN A 274 -0.93 -13.55 -19.57
N ILE A 275 -0.91 -14.74 -18.96
CA ILE A 275 -0.26 -15.93 -19.55
C ILE A 275 -1.24 -17.10 -19.69
N ARG A 276 -2.50 -16.82 -20.05
CA ARG A 276 -3.38 -17.84 -20.63
C ARG A 276 -4.01 -17.32 -21.91
N LEU A 277 -3.41 -17.78 -23.02
CA LEU A 277 -4.03 -18.19 -24.27
C LEU A 277 -4.90 -17.14 -25.00
N THR A 278 -4.32 -16.52 -26.02
CA THR A 278 -4.96 -16.51 -27.35
C THR A 278 -4.28 -17.55 -28.20
#